data_AF-A0A2N3FLE9-F1
#
_entry.id   AF-A0A2N3FLE9-F1
#
_cell.length_a   1.000
_cell.length_b   1.000
_cell.length_c   1.000
_cell.angle_alpha   90.00
_cell.angle_beta   90.00
_cell.angle_gamma   90.00
#
_symmetry.space_group_name_H-M   'P 1'
#
loop_
_entity.id
_entity.type
_entity.pdbx_description
1 polymer ?
#
loop_
_entity_poly.entity_id
_entity_poly.type
_entity_poly.pdbx_seq_one_letter_code
_entity_poly.pdbx_strand_id
1 'polypeptide(L)'
;MRLRPLTTFIALTLALAMVAGCSVNGELHLPTGVVYPSINPVAGTADLTVTQTFTFEGAPRSVTMVVDGPVFGGAQQAEKSVIRFGKARENDWIRDYYPAFVFDEHQDAFFSALMGQLNGIRSASGLDDDRYVELMTAYVQSLEYRIDPVDLSPKFPVETAGEGAGDCDDKALLLGGMLAREGYDVAILLFSAEQHVALGIKADGLDYRDTGYAYIETTAQGFVGMPPDTIGEGAALSSQPQVIRIGTGKMSWGAGPQVASILDAAKTAEKRAGELAARLKAADTSLTPLQSRTQALKSQLDARSSAGDNAAYNSLVPTYNAAVAEYNAAVAARNQIAQENNGVVAIHTYIVEHLDDRPGAFAWVQSHPL
;
A
#
# COMPACT_ATOMS: atom_id res chain seq x y z
N MET A 1 39.26 -3.58 -23.71
CA MET A 1 38.40 -4.42 -24.56
C MET A 1 37.51 -3.48 -25.36
N ARG A 2 37.55 -3.53 -26.69
CA ARG A 2 36.95 -2.54 -27.59
C ARG A 2 35.42 -2.62 -27.57
N LEU A 3 34.74 -1.50 -27.30
CA LEU A 3 33.31 -1.33 -27.52
C LEU A 3 32.99 -1.42 -29.02
N ARG A 4 31.99 -2.24 -29.37
CA ARG A 4 31.33 -2.22 -30.68
C ARG A 4 29.96 -1.57 -30.50
N PRO A 5 29.54 -0.66 -31.40
CA PRO A 5 28.21 -0.06 -31.32
C PRO A 5 27.18 -1.08 -31.82
N LEU A 6 26.19 -1.39 -30.98
CA LEU A 6 25.00 -2.12 -31.39
C LEU A 6 24.15 -1.16 -32.22
N THR A 7 24.01 -1.46 -33.50
CA THR A 7 23.12 -0.73 -34.42
C THR A 7 21.69 -1.18 -34.13
N THR A 8 20.93 -0.33 -33.47
CA THR A 8 19.50 -0.54 -33.23
C THR A 8 18.76 -0.37 -34.56
N PHE A 9 18.30 -1.49 -35.14
CA PHE A 9 17.31 -1.45 -36.21
C PHE A 9 15.97 -1.03 -35.61
N ILE A 10 15.55 0.21 -35.87
CA ILE A 10 14.18 0.66 -35.63
C ILE A 10 13.34 0.02 -36.73
N ALA A 11 12.62 -1.05 -36.40
CA ALA A 11 11.58 -1.59 -37.27
C ALA A 11 10.36 -0.65 -37.17
N LEU A 12 10.21 0.25 -38.14
CA LEU A 12 9.04 1.08 -38.30
C LEU A 12 7.92 0.22 -38.92
N THR A 13 7.13 -0.46 -38.10
CA THR A 13 5.91 -1.14 -38.56
C THR A 13 4.82 -0.10 -38.80
N LEU A 14 4.73 0.34 -40.05
CA LEU A 14 3.68 1.24 -40.54
C LEU A 14 2.37 0.45 -40.66
N ALA A 15 1.60 0.33 -39.57
CA ALA A 15 0.23 -0.15 -39.62
C ALA A 15 -0.66 0.95 -40.23
N LEU A 16 -0.73 0.96 -41.56
CA LEU A 16 -1.57 1.88 -42.32
C LEU A 16 -3.03 1.42 -42.22
N ALA A 17 -3.74 1.83 -41.15
CA ALA A 17 -5.19 1.78 -41.14
C ALA A 17 -5.71 2.75 -42.21
N MET A 18 -6.03 2.23 -43.39
CA MET A 18 -6.58 3.02 -44.49
C MET A 18 -7.99 3.49 -44.14
N VAL A 19 -8.08 4.68 -43.53
CA VAL A 19 -9.25 5.56 -43.69
C VAL A 19 -8.77 6.81 -44.45
N ALA A 20 -8.27 6.59 -45.66
CA ALA A 20 -7.98 7.67 -46.59
C ALA A 20 -9.28 8.04 -47.32
N GLY A 21 -10.03 8.99 -46.76
CA GLY A 21 -11.06 9.69 -47.51
C GLY A 21 -10.40 10.56 -48.56
N CYS A 22 -10.26 10.07 -49.79
CA CYS A 22 -9.86 10.90 -50.92
C CYS A 22 -10.93 11.98 -51.14
N SER A 23 -10.63 13.22 -50.78
CA SER A 23 -11.45 14.35 -51.20
C SER A 23 -11.14 14.72 -52.65
N VAL A 24 -12.13 15.30 -53.33
CA VAL A 24 -12.18 15.56 -54.78
C VAL A 24 -11.06 16.50 -55.30
N ASN A 25 -10.21 17.03 -54.42
CA ASN A 25 -9.16 18.00 -54.76
C ASN A 25 -7.71 17.47 -54.61
N GLY A 26 -7.50 16.17 -54.35
CA GLY A 26 -6.16 15.56 -54.35
C GLY A 26 -5.25 15.95 -53.17
N GLU A 27 -5.77 16.66 -52.16
CA GLU A 27 -5.05 16.91 -50.91
C GLU A 27 -5.24 15.74 -49.94
N LEU A 28 -4.14 15.07 -49.59
CA LEU A 28 -4.10 14.05 -48.55
C LEU A 28 -4.33 14.69 -47.17
N HIS A 29 -5.59 14.73 -46.74
CA HIS A 29 -5.94 15.06 -45.36
C HIS A 29 -5.62 13.84 -44.49
N LEU A 30 -4.45 13.85 -43.84
CA LEU A 30 -4.19 12.91 -42.76
C LEU A 30 -5.25 13.14 -41.67
N PRO A 31 -5.90 12.08 -41.16
CA PRO A 31 -6.87 12.24 -40.08
C PRO A 31 -6.22 12.99 -38.92
N THR A 32 -6.94 13.91 -38.28
CA THR A 32 -6.53 14.47 -36.99
C THR A 32 -7.25 13.68 -35.92
N GLY A 33 -6.50 13.06 -35.00
CA GLY A 33 -7.12 12.21 -34.00
C GLY A 33 -6.11 11.59 -33.04
N VAL A 34 -6.65 11.02 -31.97
CA VAL A 34 -5.92 10.24 -30.99
C VAL A 34 -6.58 8.87 -30.95
N VAL A 35 -5.79 7.82 -31.15
CA VAL A 35 -6.21 6.43 -30.95
C VAL A 35 -5.65 5.99 -29.62
N TYR A 36 -6.55 5.58 -28.73
CA TYR A 36 -6.23 5.08 -27.41
C TYR A 36 -6.12 3.55 -27.42
N PRO A 37 -5.50 2.96 -26.39
CA PRO A 37 -5.51 1.52 -26.20
C PRO A 37 -6.94 0.97 -26.20
N SER A 38 -7.14 -0.14 -26.91
CA SER A 38 -8.43 -0.84 -26.99
C SER A 38 -8.19 -2.33 -27.21
N ILE A 39 -9.06 -3.16 -26.65
CA ILE A 39 -9.02 -4.61 -26.78
C ILE A 39 -9.64 -5.01 -28.13
N ASN A 40 -8.92 -5.85 -28.87
CA ASN A 40 -9.45 -6.58 -30.01
C ASN A 40 -9.51 -8.06 -29.66
N PRO A 41 -10.67 -8.64 -29.32
CA PRO A 41 -10.76 -10.04 -28.88
C PRO A 41 -10.16 -11.02 -29.90
N VAL A 42 -9.39 -11.99 -29.39
CA VAL A 42 -8.69 -12.99 -30.20
C VAL A 42 -9.39 -14.33 -30.09
N ALA A 43 -10.15 -14.69 -31.12
CA ALA A 43 -10.90 -15.95 -31.15
C ALA A 43 -9.99 -17.19 -30.98
N GLY A 44 -10.52 -18.23 -30.32
CA GLY A 44 -9.83 -19.52 -30.17
C GLY A 44 -8.95 -19.63 -28.92
N THR A 45 -8.84 -18.58 -28.11
CA THR A 45 -8.24 -18.64 -26.77
C THR A 45 -9.22 -19.27 -25.78
N ALA A 46 -8.75 -20.18 -24.93
CA ALA A 46 -9.58 -20.83 -23.91
C ALA A 46 -9.79 -19.91 -22.69
N ASP A 47 -10.94 -20.04 -22.04
CA ASP A 47 -11.25 -19.29 -20.81
C ASP A 47 -10.31 -19.69 -19.66
N LEU A 48 -10.03 -18.72 -18.78
CA LEU A 48 -9.21 -18.92 -17.61
C LEU A 48 -10.08 -18.87 -16.35
N THR A 49 -10.03 -19.92 -15.52
CA THR A 49 -10.62 -19.87 -14.19
C THR A 49 -9.57 -19.44 -13.19
N VAL A 50 -9.79 -18.28 -12.56
CA VAL A 50 -8.86 -17.69 -11.60
C VAL A 50 -9.51 -17.67 -10.23
N THR A 51 -8.75 -18.06 -9.20
CA THR A 51 -9.17 -17.98 -7.80
C THR A 51 -8.12 -17.23 -7.01
N GLN A 52 -8.52 -16.12 -6.39
CA GLN A 52 -7.68 -15.35 -5.47
C GLN A 52 -8.20 -15.52 -4.05
N THR A 53 -7.31 -15.86 -3.13
CA THR A 53 -7.59 -15.91 -1.69
C THR A 53 -6.86 -14.79 -0.97
N PHE A 54 -7.50 -14.20 0.03
CA PHE A 54 -6.95 -13.07 0.79
C PHE A 54 -7.64 -12.99 2.16
N THR A 55 -7.08 -12.22 3.08
CA THR A 55 -7.70 -11.96 4.38
C THR A 55 -8.43 -10.61 4.32
N PHE A 56 -9.63 -10.57 4.88
CA PHE A 56 -10.35 -9.33 5.09
C PHE A 56 -11.13 -9.40 6.40
N GLU A 57 -10.85 -8.44 7.28
CA GLU A 57 -11.34 -8.38 8.66
C GLU A 57 -11.08 -9.67 9.44
N GLY A 58 -9.84 -10.18 9.32
CA GLY A 58 -9.38 -11.40 9.99
C GLY A 58 -10.00 -12.71 9.45
N ALA A 59 -10.88 -12.64 8.46
CA ALA A 59 -11.51 -13.81 7.85
C ALA A 59 -10.91 -14.09 6.46
N PRO A 60 -10.60 -15.36 6.13
CA PRO A 60 -10.20 -15.72 4.78
C PRO A 60 -11.36 -15.53 3.79
N ARG A 61 -11.09 -14.83 2.70
CA ARG A 61 -11.99 -14.58 1.58
C ARG A 61 -11.45 -15.26 0.32
N SER A 62 -12.35 -15.60 -0.58
CA SER A 62 -12.01 -16.18 -1.87
C SER A 62 -12.90 -15.57 -2.93
N VAL A 63 -12.29 -15.15 -4.04
CA VAL A 63 -12.98 -14.68 -5.24
C VAL A 63 -12.58 -15.60 -6.37
N THR A 64 -13.57 -16.23 -7.01
CA THR A 64 -13.36 -17.08 -8.19
C THR A 64 -14.11 -16.49 -9.37
N MET A 65 -13.41 -16.31 -10.48
CA MET A 65 -14.00 -15.77 -11.71
C MET A 65 -13.51 -16.56 -12.93
N VAL A 66 -14.35 -16.56 -13.97
CA VAL A 66 -13.98 -17.05 -15.30
C VAL A 66 -13.67 -15.82 -16.15
N VAL A 67 -12.45 -15.75 -16.65
CA VAL A 67 -11.98 -14.72 -17.56
C VAL A 67 -12.15 -15.24 -18.99
N ASP A 68 -12.86 -14.47 -19.83
CA ASP A 68 -13.08 -14.79 -21.23
C ASP A 68 -11.74 -14.83 -21.98
N GLY A 69 -11.42 -15.99 -22.54
CA GLY A 69 -10.14 -16.24 -23.20
C GLY A 69 -9.88 -15.27 -24.35
N PRO A 70 -10.84 -15.06 -25.28
CA PRO A 70 -10.68 -14.11 -26.36
C PRO A 70 -10.39 -12.67 -25.92
N VAL A 71 -11.11 -12.16 -24.91
CA VAL A 71 -10.86 -10.82 -24.36
C VAL A 71 -9.47 -10.74 -23.71
N PHE A 72 -9.10 -11.73 -22.90
CA PHE A 72 -7.79 -11.77 -22.25
C PHE A 72 -6.64 -11.80 -23.27
N GLY A 73 -6.72 -12.70 -24.26
CA GLY A 73 -5.70 -12.79 -25.32
C GLY A 73 -5.65 -11.55 -26.22
N GLY A 74 -6.80 -10.87 -26.41
CA GLY A 74 -6.88 -9.59 -27.11
C GLY A 74 -6.25 -8.44 -26.33
N ALA A 75 -6.42 -8.41 -25.01
CA ALA A 75 -5.81 -7.42 -24.13
C ALA A 75 -4.28 -7.55 -24.11
N GLN A 76 -3.76 -8.77 -24.02
CA GLN A 76 -2.30 -9.03 -24.08
C GLN A 76 -1.65 -8.61 -25.41
N GLN A 77 -2.41 -8.62 -26.51
CA GLN A 77 -1.93 -8.27 -27.85
C GLN A 77 -2.25 -6.82 -28.24
N ALA A 78 -2.98 -6.09 -27.40
CA ALA A 78 -3.41 -4.74 -27.71
C ALA A 78 -2.22 -3.78 -27.76
N GLU A 79 -2.31 -2.78 -28.63
CA GLU A 79 -1.38 -1.65 -28.62
C GLU A 79 -1.67 -0.79 -27.39
N LYS A 80 -0.71 -0.74 -26.46
CA LYS A 80 -0.84 -0.03 -25.17
C LYS A 80 -0.35 1.41 -25.22
N SER A 81 0.17 1.87 -26.36
CA SER A 81 0.57 3.26 -26.59
C SER A 81 -0.54 4.11 -27.22
N VAL A 82 -0.40 5.44 -27.09
CA VAL A 82 -1.30 6.40 -27.73
C VAL A 82 -0.76 6.76 -29.11
N ILE A 83 -1.53 6.47 -30.16
CA ILE A 83 -1.18 6.86 -31.54
C ILE A 83 -1.85 8.20 -31.86
N ARG A 84 -1.03 9.18 -32.25
CA ARG A 84 -1.48 10.55 -32.55
C ARG A 84 -1.34 10.86 -34.04
N PHE A 85 -2.36 11.47 -34.62
CA PHE A 85 -2.35 11.93 -36.00
C PHE A 85 -2.55 13.45 -36.09
N GLY A 86 -1.78 14.10 -36.98
CA GLY A 86 -1.91 15.52 -37.29
C GLY A 86 -1.48 16.45 -36.14
N LYS A 87 -2.12 17.63 -36.02
CA LYS A 87 -1.81 18.67 -35.03
C LYS A 87 -2.55 18.45 -33.69
N ALA A 88 -2.59 17.22 -33.18
CA ALA A 88 -3.08 16.99 -31.82
C ALA A 88 -2.25 17.86 -30.85
N ARG A 89 -2.89 18.58 -29.93
CA ARG A 89 -2.16 19.38 -28.92
C ARG A 89 -1.30 18.46 -28.05
N GLU A 90 -0.21 19.00 -27.55
CA GLU A 90 0.64 18.33 -26.57
C GLU A 90 -0.18 18.15 -25.28
N ASN A 91 -0.21 16.93 -24.72
CA ASN A 91 -0.79 16.54 -23.43
C ASN A 91 -2.31 16.38 -23.28
N ASP A 92 -3.15 16.71 -24.28
CA ASP A 92 -4.62 16.50 -24.16
C ASP A 92 -4.99 15.01 -24.00
N TRP A 93 -4.16 14.10 -24.52
CA TRP A 93 -4.39 12.66 -24.49
C TRP A 93 -4.19 12.01 -23.11
N ILE A 94 -3.44 12.65 -22.21
CA ILE A 94 -3.05 12.05 -20.91
C ILE A 94 -4.30 11.79 -20.06
N ARG A 95 -5.32 12.64 -20.18
CA ARG A 95 -6.55 12.53 -19.39
C ARG A 95 -7.39 11.30 -19.76
N ASP A 96 -7.32 10.87 -21.01
CA ASP A 96 -8.14 9.77 -21.51
C ASP A 96 -7.35 8.45 -21.60
N TYR A 97 -6.02 8.49 -21.45
CA TYR A 97 -5.16 7.31 -21.53
C TYR A 97 -5.56 6.22 -20.53
N TYR A 98 -5.52 6.52 -19.23
CA TYR A 98 -5.92 5.56 -18.19
C TYR A 98 -7.40 5.16 -18.26
N PRO A 99 -8.36 6.10 -18.47
CA PRO A 99 -9.74 5.73 -18.71
C PRO A 99 -9.96 4.74 -19.87
N ALA A 100 -9.16 4.80 -20.94
CA ALA A 100 -9.30 3.88 -22.06
C ALA A 100 -9.06 2.40 -21.65
N PHE A 101 -8.11 2.14 -20.76
CA PHE A 101 -7.91 0.79 -20.20
C PHE A 101 -9.08 0.33 -19.34
N VAL A 102 -9.67 1.25 -18.57
CA VAL A 102 -10.69 0.93 -17.57
C VAL A 102 -12.09 0.72 -18.17
N PHE A 103 -12.41 1.47 -19.22
CA PHE A 103 -13.75 1.54 -19.81
C PHE A 103 -13.84 0.92 -21.21
N ASP A 104 -12.88 0.06 -21.59
CA ASP A 104 -13.05 -0.78 -22.77
C ASP A 104 -14.27 -1.71 -22.58
N GLU A 105 -15.22 -1.65 -23.52
CA GLU A 105 -16.51 -2.34 -23.44
C GLU A 105 -16.38 -3.87 -23.35
N HIS A 106 -15.30 -4.44 -23.87
CA HIS A 106 -15.07 -5.88 -23.83
C HIS A 106 -14.83 -6.41 -22.41
N GLN A 107 -14.52 -5.52 -21.46
CA GLN A 107 -14.28 -5.89 -20.05
C GLN A 107 -15.53 -5.83 -19.17
N ASP A 108 -16.68 -5.38 -19.69
CA ASP A 108 -17.87 -5.19 -18.85
C ASP A 108 -18.38 -6.52 -18.25
N ALA A 109 -18.33 -7.61 -19.01
CA ALA A 109 -18.66 -8.93 -18.49
C ALA A 109 -17.69 -9.40 -17.39
N PHE A 110 -16.40 -9.12 -17.56
CA PHE A 110 -15.36 -9.40 -16.57
C PHE A 110 -15.63 -8.63 -15.26
N PHE A 111 -15.82 -7.31 -15.35
CA PHE A 111 -16.13 -6.50 -14.17
C PHE A 111 -17.44 -6.95 -13.51
N SER A 112 -18.49 -7.22 -14.29
CA SER A 112 -19.76 -7.70 -13.73
C SER A 112 -19.58 -9.02 -12.95
N ALA A 113 -18.75 -9.94 -13.44
CA ALA A 113 -18.49 -11.21 -12.75
C ALA A 113 -17.68 -11.01 -11.45
N LEU A 114 -16.59 -10.25 -11.52
CA LEU A 114 -15.73 -9.94 -10.37
C LEU A 114 -16.51 -9.21 -9.27
N MET A 115 -17.22 -8.15 -9.65
CA MET A 115 -18.04 -7.35 -8.72
C MET A 115 -19.19 -8.18 -8.13
N GLY A 116 -19.76 -9.11 -8.91
CA GLY A 116 -20.75 -10.06 -8.41
C GLY A 116 -20.23 -10.94 -7.26
N GLN A 117 -18.98 -11.43 -7.34
CA GLN A 117 -18.35 -12.22 -6.28
C GLN A 117 -18.14 -11.37 -5.00
N LEU A 118 -17.59 -10.17 -5.17
CA LEU A 118 -17.30 -9.26 -4.06
C LEU A 118 -18.59 -8.76 -3.39
N ASN A 119 -19.63 -8.44 -4.16
CA ASN A 119 -20.94 -8.09 -3.61
C ASN A 119 -21.61 -9.27 -2.89
N GLY A 120 -21.32 -10.51 -3.30
CA GLY A 120 -21.71 -11.71 -2.55
C GLY A 120 -21.08 -11.75 -1.16
N ILE A 121 -19.77 -11.49 -1.06
CA ILE A 121 -19.04 -11.39 0.22
C ILE A 121 -19.61 -10.24 1.07
N ARG A 122 -19.83 -9.08 0.46
CA ARG A 122 -20.43 -7.89 1.07
C ARG A 122 -21.76 -8.24 1.74
N SER A 123 -22.66 -8.86 0.98
CA SER A 123 -24.01 -9.22 1.45
C SER A 123 -23.97 -10.27 2.56
N ALA A 124 -23.14 -11.30 2.41
CA ALA A 124 -23.01 -12.38 3.40
C ALA A 124 -22.39 -11.90 4.73
N SER A 125 -21.53 -10.89 4.68
CA SER A 125 -20.84 -10.35 5.86
C SER A 125 -21.49 -9.07 6.42
N GLY A 126 -22.55 -8.57 5.79
CA GLY A 126 -23.25 -7.35 6.21
C GLY A 126 -22.36 -6.10 6.14
N LEU A 127 -21.50 -5.98 5.12
CA LEU A 127 -20.59 -4.85 4.99
C LEU A 127 -21.35 -3.60 4.54
N ASP A 128 -21.05 -2.47 5.19
CA ASP A 128 -21.45 -1.14 4.75
C ASP A 128 -20.63 -0.69 3.52
N ASP A 129 -20.93 0.51 3.02
CA ASP A 129 -20.28 1.06 1.82
C ASP A 129 -18.77 1.22 2.01
N ASP A 130 -18.31 1.72 3.17
CA ASP A 130 -16.89 1.93 3.45
C ASP A 130 -16.12 0.61 3.54
N ARG A 131 -16.67 -0.37 4.25
CA ARG A 131 -16.09 -1.72 4.35
C ARG A 131 -16.10 -2.45 3.01
N TYR A 132 -17.03 -2.12 2.11
CA TYR A 132 -17.03 -2.67 0.75
C TYR A 132 -15.92 -2.09 -0.13
N VAL A 133 -15.63 -0.79 -0.02
CA VAL A 133 -14.43 -0.16 -0.61
C VAL A 133 -13.16 -0.84 -0.11
N GLU A 134 -13.09 -1.09 1.20
CA GLU A 134 -11.95 -1.74 1.82
C GLU A 134 -11.80 -3.21 1.39
N LEU A 135 -12.91 -3.94 1.21
CA LEU A 135 -12.89 -5.30 0.66
C LEU A 135 -12.32 -5.33 -0.77
N MET A 136 -12.78 -4.41 -1.63
CA MET A 136 -12.25 -4.27 -3.00
C MET A 136 -10.76 -3.93 -2.99
N THR A 137 -10.36 -3.02 -2.10
CA THR A 137 -8.97 -2.61 -1.92
C THR A 137 -8.09 -3.78 -1.46
N ALA A 138 -8.53 -4.53 -0.45
CA ALA A 138 -7.83 -5.71 0.07
C ALA A 138 -7.68 -6.82 -1.00
N TYR A 139 -8.72 -7.05 -1.81
CA TYR A 139 -8.64 -7.97 -2.94
C TYR A 139 -7.51 -7.56 -3.90
N VAL A 140 -7.46 -6.30 -4.32
CA VAL A 140 -6.43 -5.83 -5.26
C VAL A 140 -5.05 -5.83 -4.62
N GLN A 141 -4.92 -5.38 -3.37
CA GLN A 141 -3.66 -5.43 -2.61
C GLN A 141 -3.11 -6.86 -2.50
N SER A 142 -3.98 -7.88 -2.43
CA SER A 142 -3.58 -9.28 -2.33
C SER A 142 -2.97 -9.89 -3.60
N LEU A 143 -3.17 -9.27 -4.77
CA LEU A 143 -2.57 -9.74 -6.02
C LEU A 143 -1.03 -9.60 -5.97
N GLU A 144 -0.29 -10.48 -6.62
CA GLU A 144 1.17 -10.43 -6.63
C GLU A 144 1.66 -9.10 -7.25
N TYR A 145 2.59 -8.42 -6.58
CA TYR A 145 3.29 -7.29 -7.21
C TYR A 145 4.34 -7.82 -8.19
N ARG A 146 4.15 -7.56 -9.49
CA ARG A 146 5.02 -8.07 -10.54
C ARG A 146 5.21 -7.04 -11.65
N ILE A 147 6.47 -6.62 -11.82
CA ILE A 147 6.90 -5.76 -12.93
C ILE A 147 7.23 -6.64 -14.13
N ASP A 148 6.71 -6.29 -15.31
CA ASP A 148 7.13 -6.93 -16.57
C ASP A 148 8.53 -6.39 -16.97
N PRO A 149 9.53 -7.27 -17.14
CA PRO A 149 10.90 -6.83 -17.44
C PRO A 149 11.10 -6.32 -18.87
N VAL A 150 10.11 -6.49 -19.75
CA VAL A 150 10.18 -6.17 -21.19
C VAL A 150 9.23 -5.04 -21.56
N ASP A 151 8.00 -5.04 -21.05
CA ASP A 151 6.97 -4.06 -21.37
C ASP A 151 6.36 -3.42 -20.11
N LEU A 152 6.78 -2.20 -19.82
CA LEU A 152 6.29 -1.41 -18.67
C LEU A 152 4.98 -0.68 -18.96
N SER A 153 4.28 -1.02 -20.05
CA SER A 153 3.00 -0.41 -20.37
C SER A 153 1.89 -0.98 -19.48
N PRO A 154 0.95 -0.15 -18.99
CA PRO A 154 -0.14 -0.63 -18.17
C PRO A 154 -0.94 -1.73 -18.85
N LYS A 155 -1.37 -2.70 -18.07
CA LYS A 155 -2.28 -3.77 -18.48
C LYS A 155 -3.72 -3.32 -18.40
N PHE A 156 -4.55 -3.95 -19.21
CA PHE A 156 -6.00 -3.88 -19.01
C PHE A 156 -6.37 -4.62 -17.72
N PRO A 157 -7.38 -4.14 -16.96
CA PRO A 157 -7.84 -4.80 -15.73
C PRO A 157 -8.09 -6.32 -15.84
N VAL A 158 -8.59 -6.79 -16.98
CA VAL A 158 -8.80 -8.22 -17.27
C VAL A 158 -7.51 -9.03 -17.28
N GLU A 159 -6.39 -8.44 -17.73
CA GLU A 159 -5.07 -9.08 -17.68
C GLU A 159 -4.57 -9.18 -16.24
N THR A 160 -4.59 -8.06 -15.49
CA THR A 160 -4.13 -8.01 -14.09
C THR A 160 -4.88 -9.03 -13.22
N ALA A 161 -6.19 -9.09 -13.38
CA ALA A 161 -7.03 -10.02 -12.64
C ALA A 161 -6.89 -11.46 -13.15
N GLY A 162 -6.72 -11.65 -14.46
CA GLY A 162 -6.48 -12.96 -15.09
C GLY A 162 -5.15 -13.60 -14.70
N GLU A 163 -4.11 -12.79 -14.55
CA GLU A 163 -2.78 -13.21 -14.14
C GLU A 163 -2.63 -13.33 -12.62
N GLY A 164 -3.53 -12.70 -11.85
CA GLY A 164 -3.41 -12.57 -10.40
C GLY A 164 -2.22 -11.70 -9.96
N ALA A 165 -1.71 -10.85 -10.85
CA ALA A 165 -0.48 -10.10 -10.65
C ALA A 165 -0.43 -8.82 -11.51
N GLY A 166 0.28 -7.81 -11.03
CA GLY A 166 0.55 -6.56 -11.75
C GLY A 166 1.46 -5.64 -10.95
N ASP A 167 1.97 -4.58 -11.56
CA ASP A 167 2.70 -3.53 -10.87
C ASP A 167 1.77 -2.38 -10.43
N CYS A 168 2.31 -1.17 -10.26
CA CYS A 168 1.61 -0.08 -9.58
C CYS A 168 0.41 0.46 -10.38
N ASP A 169 0.53 0.67 -11.69
CA ASP A 169 -0.55 1.17 -12.53
C ASP A 169 -1.54 0.06 -12.89
N ASP A 170 -1.08 -1.15 -13.19
CA ASP A 170 -1.94 -2.34 -13.39
C ASP A 170 -2.98 -2.47 -12.26
N LYS A 171 -2.50 -2.49 -11.01
CA LYS A 171 -3.32 -2.70 -9.82
C LYS A 171 -4.19 -1.46 -9.53
N ALA A 172 -3.68 -0.25 -9.75
CA ALA A 172 -4.46 0.98 -9.61
C ALA A 172 -5.61 1.06 -10.63
N LEU A 173 -5.40 0.62 -11.87
CA LEU A 173 -6.44 0.60 -12.92
C LEU A 173 -7.52 -0.43 -12.63
N LEU A 174 -7.15 -1.62 -12.15
CA LEU A 174 -8.12 -2.63 -11.72
C LEU A 174 -9.02 -2.09 -10.59
N LEU A 175 -8.42 -1.58 -9.51
CA LEU A 175 -9.19 -1.04 -8.38
C LEU A 175 -10.01 0.18 -8.79
N GLY A 176 -9.44 1.10 -9.57
CA GLY A 176 -10.11 2.27 -10.09
C GLY A 176 -11.33 1.92 -10.94
N GLY A 177 -11.22 0.89 -11.78
CA GLY A 177 -12.34 0.39 -12.58
C GLY A 177 -13.46 -0.25 -11.77
N MET A 178 -13.12 -0.95 -10.69
CA MET A 178 -14.09 -1.52 -9.76
C MET A 178 -14.86 -0.41 -9.01
N LEU A 179 -14.13 0.52 -8.40
CA LEU A 179 -14.73 1.61 -7.60
C LEU A 179 -15.53 2.59 -8.46
N ALA A 180 -15.06 2.92 -9.67
CA ALA A 180 -15.80 3.78 -10.58
C ALA A 180 -17.15 3.18 -11.02
N ARG A 181 -17.21 1.85 -11.20
CA ARG A 181 -18.46 1.13 -11.53
C ARG A 181 -19.44 1.05 -10.35
N GLU A 182 -18.94 1.07 -9.13
CA GLU A 182 -19.75 1.23 -7.90
C GLU A 182 -20.15 2.70 -7.64
N GLY A 183 -19.75 3.63 -8.51
CA GLY A 183 -20.18 5.03 -8.46
C GLY A 183 -19.32 5.94 -7.58
N TYR A 184 -18.15 5.48 -7.11
CA TYR A 184 -17.19 6.31 -6.38
C TYR A 184 -16.45 7.27 -7.30
N ASP A 185 -16.20 8.48 -6.81
CA ASP A 185 -15.31 9.43 -7.47
C ASP A 185 -13.86 9.05 -7.18
N VAL A 186 -13.17 8.52 -8.18
CA VAL A 186 -11.79 8.03 -8.06
C VAL A 186 -10.89 8.64 -9.14
N ALA A 187 -9.60 8.69 -8.87
CA ALA A 187 -8.61 9.27 -9.77
C ALA A 187 -7.28 8.51 -9.69
N ILE A 188 -6.57 8.41 -10.80
CA ILE A 188 -5.17 8.02 -10.80
C ILE A 188 -4.34 9.17 -10.23
N LEU A 189 -3.44 8.85 -9.31
CA LEU A 189 -2.42 9.74 -8.77
C LEU A 189 -1.07 9.35 -9.39
N LEU A 190 -0.64 10.08 -10.40
CA LEU A 190 0.58 9.79 -11.15
C LEU A 190 1.76 10.60 -10.60
N PHE A 191 2.76 9.92 -10.05
CA PHE A 191 4.00 10.49 -9.52
C PHE A 191 5.14 10.26 -10.51
N SER A 192 5.24 11.11 -11.53
CA SER A 192 6.21 10.89 -12.63
C SER A 192 7.67 10.90 -12.18
N ALA A 193 8.01 11.65 -11.13
CA ALA A 193 9.39 11.73 -10.63
C ALA A 193 9.82 10.44 -9.92
N GLU A 194 8.90 9.84 -9.19
CA GLU A 194 9.10 8.59 -8.44
C GLU A 194 8.75 7.35 -9.26
N GLN A 195 8.25 7.51 -10.48
CA GLN A 195 7.74 6.42 -11.34
C GLN A 195 6.72 5.54 -10.60
N HIS A 196 5.80 6.18 -9.88
CA HIS A 196 4.79 5.50 -9.08
C HIS A 196 3.39 5.92 -9.49
N VAL A 197 2.48 4.96 -9.44
CA VAL A 197 1.06 5.18 -9.64
C VAL A 197 0.31 4.65 -8.43
N ALA A 198 -0.55 5.51 -7.89
CA ALA A 198 -1.48 5.15 -6.84
C ALA A 198 -2.91 5.48 -7.28
N LEU A 199 -3.87 5.01 -6.49
CA LEU A 199 -5.26 5.40 -6.67
C LEU A 199 -5.65 6.45 -5.63
N GLY A 200 -6.50 7.38 -6.03
CA GLY A 200 -7.17 8.34 -5.17
C GLY A 200 -8.66 8.05 -5.13
N ILE A 201 -9.28 8.16 -3.94
CA ILE A 201 -10.74 8.11 -3.76
C ILE A 201 -11.23 9.37 -3.09
N LYS A 202 -12.37 9.90 -3.53
CA LYS A 202 -12.99 11.03 -2.83
C LYS A 202 -13.36 10.58 -1.43
N ALA A 203 -12.93 11.33 -0.43
CA ALA A 203 -13.07 10.93 0.96
C ALA A 203 -13.52 12.07 1.86
N ASP A 204 -14.13 11.69 2.98
CA ASP A 204 -14.40 12.58 4.10
C ASP A 204 -13.10 12.75 4.92
N GLY A 205 -12.29 13.74 4.53
CA GLY A 205 -10.97 13.97 5.12
C GLY A 205 -9.86 13.14 4.47
N LEU A 206 -8.67 13.15 5.09
CA LEU A 206 -7.45 12.49 4.58
C LEU A 206 -7.07 12.88 3.15
N ASP A 207 -7.33 14.13 2.76
CA ASP A 207 -6.89 14.65 1.46
C ASP A 207 -5.36 14.54 1.35
N TYR A 208 -4.92 13.77 0.36
CA TYR A 208 -3.52 13.62 0.07
C TYR A 208 -3.03 14.83 -0.72
N ARG A 209 -2.24 15.69 -0.07
CA ARG A 209 -1.53 16.82 -0.69
C ARG A 209 -2.42 17.79 -1.49
N ASP A 210 -3.63 18.05 -0.99
CA ASP A 210 -4.61 18.95 -1.62
C ASP A 210 -5.05 18.47 -3.01
N THR A 211 -4.97 17.17 -3.28
CA THR A 211 -5.46 16.57 -4.53
C THR A 211 -6.99 16.50 -4.58
N GLY A 212 -7.64 16.58 -3.41
CA GLY A 212 -9.07 16.38 -3.23
C GLY A 212 -9.47 14.92 -3.00
N TYR A 213 -8.49 14.01 -2.93
CA TYR A 213 -8.64 12.56 -2.83
C TYR A 213 -7.80 11.99 -1.68
N ALA A 214 -8.32 10.98 -0.98
CA ALA A 214 -7.51 10.15 -0.10
C ALA A 214 -6.68 9.16 -0.91
N TYR A 215 -5.45 8.92 -0.46
CA TYR A 215 -4.51 8.00 -1.11
C TYR A 215 -4.88 6.54 -0.84
N ILE A 216 -4.86 5.70 -1.87
CA ILE A 216 -4.94 4.24 -1.75
C ILE A 216 -3.66 3.65 -2.32
N GLU A 217 -2.88 2.99 -1.46
CA GLU A 217 -1.78 2.14 -1.91
C GLU A 217 -2.35 0.81 -2.41
N THR A 218 -2.04 0.43 -3.65
CA THR A 218 -2.50 -0.83 -4.24
C THR A 218 -1.42 -1.91 -4.23
N THR A 219 -0.14 -1.56 -4.04
CA THR A 219 0.99 -2.50 -4.14
C THR A 219 1.37 -3.16 -2.82
N ALA A 220 0.86 -2.66 -1.70
CA ALA A 220 1.11 -3.19 -0.37
C ALA A 220 -0.18 -3.11 0.46
N GLN A 221 -0.28 -3.96 1.48
CA GLN A 221 -1.40 -3.93 2.41
C GLN A 221 -1.39 -2.63 3.21
N GLY A 222 -2.55 -2.01 3.35
CA GLY A 222 -2.72 -0.76 4.09
C GLY A 222 -4.15 -0.25 4.04
N PHE A 223 -4.51 0.62 4.98
CA PHE A 223 -5.83 1.24 4.98
C PHE A 223 -6.02 2.17 3.78
N VAL A 224 -7.27 2.33 3.34
CA VAL A 224 -7.66 3.46 2.49
C VAL A 224 -7.33 4.77 3.23
N GLY A 225 -6.62 5.69 2.58
CA GLY A 225 -6.15 6.92 3.20
C GLY A 225 -4.82 6.81 3.95
N MET A 226 -4.09 5.68 3.84
CA MET A 226 -2.75 5.50 4.38
C MET A 226 -1.70 5.51 3.25
N PRO A 227 -1.02 6.64 3.00
CA PRO A 227 0.13 6.67 2.11
C PRO A 227 1.28 5.83 2.68
N PRO A 228 2.09 5.17 1.84
CA PRO A 228 3.25 4.43 2.31
C PRO A 228 4.37 5.41 2.74
N ASP A 229 5.19 5.00 3.71
CA ASP A 229 6.38 5.77 4.10
C ASP A 229 7.41 5.81 2.96
N THR A 230 7.54 4.70 2.23
CA THR A 230 8.42 4.55 1.07
C THR A 230 7.81 3.64 0.02
N ILE A 231 8.21 3.82 -1.23
CA ILE A 231 7.80 2.99 -2.37
C ILE A 231 9.03 2.26 -2.97
N GLY A 232 8.78 1.15 -3.66
CA GLY A 232 9.84 0.40 -4.37
C GLY A 232 11.05 0.08 -3.50
N GLU A 233 12.25 0.50 -3.93
CA GLU A 233 13.52 0.30 -3.23
C GLU A 233 13.76 1.27 -2.04
N GLY A 234 12.70 1.86 -1.48
CA GLY A 234 12.78 2.76 -0.33
C GLY A 234 12.77 4.25 -0.68
N ALA A 235 12.30 4.61 -1.89
CA ALA A 235 12.17 6.01 -2.29
C ALA A 235 11.01 6.68 -1.54
N ALA A 236 11.24 7.90 -1.04
CA ALA A 236 10.18 8.70 -0.43
C ALA A 236 9.31 9.33 -1.52
N LEU A 237 7.99 9.22 -1.37
CA LEU A 237 7.04 9.85 -2.28
C LEU A 237 6.97 11.35 -1.96
N SER A 238 7.50 12.23 -2.80
CA SER A 238 7.74 13.65 -2.47
C SER A 238 7.13 14.65 -3.46
N SER A 239 6.91 14.24 -4.71
CA SER A 239 6.33 15.08 -5.75
C SER A 239 4.81 15.27 -5.59
N GLN A 240 4.27 16.33 -6.19
CA GLN A 240 2.82 16.49 -6.33
C GLN A 240 2.33 15.61 -7.49
N PRO A 241 1.33 14.74 -7.28
CA PRO A 241 0.87 13.87 -8.35
C PRO A 241 0.06 14.65 -9.38
N GLN A 242 0.10 14.18 -10.63
CA GLN A 242 -0.93 14.52 -11.59
C GLN A 242 -2.20 13.73 -11.26
N VAL A 243 -3.31 14.44 -11.10
CA VAL A 243 -4.63 13.83 -10.82
C VAL A 243 -5.37 13.59 -12.13
N ILE A 244 -5.67 12.33 -12.43
CA ILE A 244 -6.40 11.91 -13.63
C ILE A 244 -7.66 11.17 -13.19
N ARG A 245 -8.80 11.86 -13.21
CA ARG A 245 -10.07 11.30 -12.77
C ARG A 245 -10.50 10.11 -13.65
N ILE A 246 -10.98 9.05 -13.01
CA ILE A 246 -11.50 7.85 -13.66
C ILE A 246 -13.03 7.83 -13.50
N GLY A 247 -13.73 7.75 -14.62
CA GLY A 247 -15.19 7.65 -14.64
C GLY A 247 -15.91 8.94 -14.22
N THR A 248 -17.18 8.80 -13.84
CA THR A 248 -18.07 9.93 -13.52
C THR A 248 -18.76 9.77 -12.17
N GLY A 249 -18.27 8.84 -11.34
CA GLY A 249 -18.77 8.58 -10.00
C GLY A 249 -18.74 9.83 -9.10
N LYS A 250 -19.59 9.83 -8.08
CA LYS A 250 -19.82 10.96 -7.17
C LYS A 250 -19.83 10.57 -5.70
N MET A 251 -19.82 9.26 -5.40
CA MET A 251 -19.78 8.78 -4.02
C MET A 251 -18.40 9.03 -3.42
N SER A 252 -18.39 9.27 -2.12
CA SER A 252 -17.18 9.38 -1.30
C SER A 252 -17.09 8.21 -0.33
N TRP A 253 -15.86 7.86 0.06
CA TRP A 253 -15.58 6.98 1.18
C TRP A 253 -15.54 7.80 2.49
N GLY A 254 -16.35 7.39 3.46
CA GLY A 254 -16.68 8.16 4.66
C GLY A 254 -15.79 7.87 5.88
N ALA A 255 -15.01 6.79 5.86
CA ALA A 255 -14.28 6.35 7.06
C ALA A 255 -12.94 7.07 7.32
N GLY A 256 -12.67 8.17 6.60
CA GLY A 256 -11.48 9.00 6.75
C GLY A 256 -11.18 9.45 8.19
N PRO A 257 -12.16 9.90 9.01
CA PRO A 257 -11.90 10.27 10.40
C PRO A 257 -11.43 9.10 11.27
N GLN A 258 -11.87 7.86 10.99
CA GLN A 258 -11.43 6.69 11.73
C GLN A 258 -9.99 6.31 11.39
N VAL A 259 -9.65 6.30 10.10
CA VAL A 259 -8.27 6.04 9.66
C VAL A 259 -7.33 7.14 10.16
N ALA A 260 -7.73 8.42 10.10
CA ALA A 260 -6.96 9.52 10.68
C ALA A 260 -6.64 9.28 12.17
N SER A 261 -7.62 8.84 12.95
CA SER A 261 -7.42 8.49 14.36
C SER A 261 -6.46 7.31 14.56
N ILE A 262 -6.52 6.30 13.70
CA ILE A 262 -5.60 5.15 13.76
C ILE A 262 -4.16 5.62 13.45
N LEU A 263 -3.98 6.40 12.38
CA LEU A 263 -2.67 6.89 11.95
C LEU A 263 -2.06 7.85 12.99
N ASP A 264 -2.86 8.72 13.59
CA ASP A 264 -2.42 9.61 14.67
C ASP A 264 -1.98 8.81 15.91
N ALA A 265 -2.70 7.74 16.26
CA ALA A 265 -2.32 6.85 17.35
C ALA A 265 -1.02 6.09 17.04
N ALA A 266 -0.87 5.56 15.82
CA ALA A 266 0.36 4.90 15.38
C ALA A 266 1.57 5.83 15.47
N LYS A 267 1.45 7.05 14.95
CA LYS A 267 2.51 8.07 14.99
C LYS A 267 2.85 8.50 16.41
N THR A 268 1.84 8.65 17.27
CA THR A 268 2.06 8.98 18.68
C THR A 268 2.75 7.83 19.40
N ALA A 269 2.36 6.59 19.12
CA ALA A 269 2.96 5.39 19.69
C ALA A 269 4.44 5.29 19.28
N GLU A 270 4.75 5.45 18.00
CA GLU A 270 6.11 5.38 17.48
C GLU A 270 7.02 6.42 18.16
N LYS A 271 6.57 7.69 18.22
CA LYS A 271 7.31 8.75 18.91
C LYS A 271 7.55 8.39 20.39
N ARG A 272 6.51 7.92 21.09
CA ARG A 272 6.59 7.58 22.50
C ARG A 272 7.50 6.37 22.75
N ALA A 273 7.47 5.38 21.88
CA ALA A 273 8.36 4.23 21.92
C ALA A 273 9.82 4.66 21.76
N GLY A 274 10.11 5.59 20.85
CA GLY A 274 11.45 6.17 20.70
C GLY A 274 11.96 6.86 21.97
N GLU A 275 11.11 7.66 22.62
CA GLU A 275 11.44 8.32 23.90
C GLU A 275 11.68 7.31 25.03
N LEU A 276 10.83 6.30 25.15
CA LEU A 276 10.93 5.25 26.17
C LEU A 276 12.14 4.35 25.95
N ALA A 277 12.46 4.00 24.70
CA ALA A 277 13.66 3.26 24.34
C ALA A 277 14.94 4.02 24.74
N ALA A 278 14.99 5.34 24.50
CA ALA A 278 16.11 6.18 24.94
C ALA A 278 16.24 6.20 26.48
N ARG A 279 15.12 6.33 27.21
CA ARG A 279 15.09 6.27 28.68
C ARG A 279 15.51 4.90 29.21
N LEU A 280 15.08 3.82 28.56
CA LEU A 280 15.43 2.45 28.93
C LEU A 280 16.93 2.22 28.80
N LYS A 281 17.53 2.67 27.69
CA LYS A 281 18.97 2.62 27.47
C LYS A 281 19.75 3.40 28.53
N ALA A 282 19.27 4.58 28.92
CA ALA A 282 19.89 5.37 29.99
C ALA A 282 19.77 4.68 31.36
N ALA A 283 18.63 4.06 31.67
CA ALA A 283 18.42 3.29 32.88
C ALA A 283 19.34 2.06 32.94
N ASP A 284 19.44 1.30 31.84
CA ASP A 284 20.33 0.14 31.72
C ASP A 284 21.81 0.54 31.92
N THR A 285 22.21 1.69 31.36
CA THR A 285 23.55 2.25 31.58
C THR A 285 23.80 2.59 33.05
N SER A 286 22.80 3.15 33.73
CA SER A 286 22.89 3.56 35.14
C SER A 286 22.89 2.37 36.12
N LEU A 287 22.33 1.22 35.73
CA LEU A 287 22.33 0.00 36.53
C LEU A 287 23.71 -0.64 36.67
N THR A 288 24.57 -0.48 35.66
CA THR A 288 25.90 -1.11 35.63
C THR A 288 26.77 -0.74 36.83
N PRO A 289 27.02 0.55 37.15
CA PRO A 289 27.82 0.93 38.32
C PRO A 289 27.17 0.51 39.65
N LEU A 290 25.85 0.53 39.76
CA LEU A 290 25.12 0.09 40.96
C LEU A 290 25.28 -1.42 41.20
N GLN A 291 25.20 -2.21 40.13
CA GLN A 291 25.43 -3.65 40.16
C GLN A 291 26.87 -3.95 40.59
N SER A 292 27.86 -3.28 40.00
CA SER A 292 29.28 -3.45 40.36
C SER A 292 29.54 -3.09 41.83
N ARG A 293 28.96 -1.99 42.33
CA ARG A 293 29.07 -1.59 43.74
C ARG A 293 28.48 -2.66 44.68
N THR A 294 27.31 -3.18 44.34
CA THR A 294 26.63 -4.21 45.14
C THR A 294 27.44 -5.51 45.18
N GLN A 295 27.99 -5.93 44.04
CA GLN A 295 28.87 -7.11 43.95
C GLN A 295 30.16 -6.92 44.75
N ALA A 296 30.81 -5.75 44.64
CA ALA A 296 32.03 -5.46 45.39
C ALA A 296 31.81 -5.48 46.91
N LEU A 297 30.71 -4.89 47.39
CA LEU A 297 30.34 -4.93 48.81
C LEU A 297 30.00 -6.34 49.29
N LYS A 298 29.33 -7.14 48.45
CA LYS A 298 29.06 -8.56 48.76
C LYS A 298 30.36 -9.37 48.90
N SER A 299 31.31 -9.20 47.98
CA SER A 299 32.62 -9.85 48.08
C SER A 299 33.38 -9.46 49.33
N GLN A 300 33.30 -8.19 49.75
CA GLN A 300 33.90 -7.73 51.01
C GLN A 300 33.24 -8.40 52.23
N LEU A 301 31.90 -8.49 52.29
CA LEU A 301 31.20 -9.19 53.35
C LEU A 301 31.61 -10.67 53.43
N ASP A 302 31.68 -11.36 52.29
CA ASP A 302 32.06 -12.77 52.22
C ASP A 302 33.49 -13.00 52.72
N ALA A 303 34.42 -12.09 52.38
CA ALA A 303 35.79 -12.14 52.88
C ALA A 303 35.87 -11.94 54.41
N ARG A 304 35.12 -10.97 54.97
CA ARG A 304 35.08 -10.73 56.42
C ARG A 304 34.47 -11.90 57.19
N SER A 305 33.39 -12.47 56.66
CA SER A 305 32.76 -13.68 57.22
C SER A 305 33.73 -14.85 57.23
N SER A 306 34.47 -15.06 56.14
CA SER A 306 35.44 -16.16 56.01
C SER A 306 36.65 -16.00 56.94
N ALA A 307 37.04 -14.76 57.25
CA ALA A 307 38.10 -14.42 58.18
C ALA A 307 37.67 -14.47 59.67
N GLY A 308 36.39 -14.68 59.96
CA GLY A 308 35.85 -14.62 61.33
C GLY A 308 35.78 -13.22 61.94
N ASP A 309 35.92 -12.16 61.12
CA ASP A 309 35.92 -10.76 61.55
C ASP A 309 34.48 -10.23 61.67
N ASN A 310 33.78 -10.69 62.71
CA ASN A 310 32.37 -10.39 62.93
C ASN A 310 32.09 -8.89 63.14
N ALA A 311 33.04 -8.15 63.73
CA ALA A 311 32.88 -6.72 63.99
C ALA A 311 32.91 -5.92 62.67
N ALA A 312 33.88 -6.18 61.79
CA ALA A 312 33.95 -5.51 60.49
C ALA A 312 32.86 -5.99 59.52
N TYR A 313 32.42 -7.25 59.63
CA TYR A 313 31.26 -7.74 58.89
C TYR A 313 30.01 -6.92 59.26
N ASN A 314 29.68 -6.85 60.55
CA ASN A 314 28.48 -6.17 61.03
C ASN A 314 28.48 -4.66 60.73
N SER A 315 29.65 -4.01 60.70
CA SER A 315 29.74 -2.59 60.33
C SER A 315 29.53 -2.32 58.84
N LEU A 316 29.80 -3.31 57.96
CA LEU A 316 29.63 -3.20 56.51
C LEU A 316 28.20 -3.53 56.05
N VAL A 317 27.45 -4.34 56.82
CA VAL A 317 26.08 -4.76 56.50
C VAL A 317 25.14 -3.57 56.17
N PRO A 318 25.08 -2.48 56.94
CA PRO A 318 24.22 -1.34 56.61
C PRO A 318 24.55 -0.72 55.24
N THR A 319 25.83 -0.59 54.91
CA THR A 319 26.30 -0.04 53.62
C THR A 319 25.94 -0.95 52.46
N TYR A 320 26.09 -2.27 52.63
CA TYR A 320 25.66 -3.26 51.64
C TYR A 320 24.14 -3.21 51.43
N ASN A 321 23.36 -3.23 52.52
CA ASN A 321 21.90 -3.18 52.45
C ASN A 321 21.41 -1.90 51.76
N ALA A 322 22.05 -0.75 52.03
CA ALA A 322 21.74 0.50 51.34
C ALA A 322 22.04 0.42 49.83
N ALA A 323 23.18 -0.15 49.43
CA ALA A 323 23.52 -0.33 48.02
C ALA A 323 22.57 -1.30 47.29
N VAL A 324 22.17 -2.39 47.94
CA VAL A 324 21.15 -3.31 47.41
C VAL A 324 19.81 -2.61 47.24
N ALA A 325 19.39 -1.80 48.22
CA ALA A 325 18.15 -1.04 48.14
C ALA A 325 18.17 -0.03 46.98
N GLU A 326 19.29 0.69 46.79
CA GLU A 326 19.50 1.61 45.68
C GLU A 326 19.45 0.90 44.31
N TYR A 327 20.15 -0.24 44.18
CA TYR A 327 20.11 -1.06 42.97
C TYR A 327 18.70 -1.57 42.67
N ASN A 328 18.01 -2.13 43.67
CA ASN A 328 16.65 -2.66 43.50
C ASN A 328 15.65 -1.57 43.12
N ALA A 329 15.77 -0.36 43.69
CA ALA A 329 14.94 0.78 43.31
C ALA A 329 15.18 1.20 41.85
N ALA A 330 16.43 1.23 41.41
CA ALA A 330 16.77 1.52 40.02
C ALA A 330 16.23 0.45 39.05
N VAL A 331 16.31 -0.84 39.42
CA VAL A 331 15.73 -1.94 38.63
C VAL A 331 14.21 -1.79 38.53
N ALA A 332 13.53 -1.46 39.62
CA ALA A 332 12.08 -1.25 39.62
C ALA A 332 11.68 -0.08 38.69
N ALA A 333 12.38 1.05 38.77
CA ALA A 333 12.15 2.19 37.88
C ALA A 333 12.40 1.83 36.39
N ARG A 334 13.47 1.09 36.10
CA ARG A 334 13.76 0.56 34.77
C ARG A 334 12.64 -0.34 34.25
N ASN A 335 12.13 -1.25 35.09
CA ASN A 335 11.07 -2.18 34.71
C ASN A 335 9.74 -1.48 34.43
N GLN A 336 9.44 -0.39 35.16
CA GLN A 336 8.28 0.45 34.86
C GLN A 336 8.38 1.07 33.47
N ILE A 337 9.56 1.61 33.09
CA ILE A 337 9.80 2.14 31.73
C ILE A 337 9.61 1.05 30.68
N ALA A 338 10.11 -0.17 30.94
CA ALA A 338 9.95 -1.29 30.01
C ALA A 338 8.48 -1.70 29.85
N GLN A 339 7.70 -1.72 30.93
CA GLN A 339 6.28 -2.02 30.88
C GLN A 339 5.50 -0.96 30.08
N GLU A 340 5.78 0.32 30.31
CA GLU A 340 5.22 1.42 29.51
C GLU A 340 5.59 1.25 28.02
N ASN A 341 6.85 0.95 27.71
CA ASN A 341 7.31 0.76 26.34
C ASN A 341 6.59 -0.41 25.65
N ASN A 342 6.39 -1.52 26.36
CA ASN A 342 5.68 -2.68 25.81
C ASN A 342 4.21 -2.35 25.49
N GLY A 343 3.53 -1.56 26.32
CA GLY A 343 2.16 -1.13 26.05
C GLY A 343 2.07 -0.26 24.80
N VAL A 344 3.02 0.68 24.63
CA VAL A 344 3.09 1.56 23.46
C VAL A 344 3.41 0.78 22.19
N VAL A 345 4.38 -0.14 22.24
CA VAL A 345 4.73 -1.00 21.10
C VAL A 345 3.54 -1.88 20.70
N ALA A 346 2.77 -2.40 21.66
CA ALA A 346 1.58 -3.20 21.37
C ALA A 346 0.56 -2.43 20.51
N ILE A 347 0.47 -1.10 20.66
CA ILE A 347 -0.42 -0.27 19.84
C ILE A 347 -0.01 -0.26 18.39
N HIS A 348 1.25 0.01 18.13
CA HIS A 348 1.79 -0.02 16.77
C HIS A 348 1.68 -1.42 16.17
N THR A 349 2.06 -2.47 16.92
CA THR A 349 1.98 -3.86 16.46
C THR A 349 0.56 -4.25 16.09
N TYR A 350 -0.44 -3.94 16.93
CA TYR A 350 -1.82 -4.27 16.63
C TYR A 350 -2.31 -3.63 15.34
N ILE A 351 -2.00 -2.35 15.12
CA ILE A 351 -2.39 -1.63 13.89
C ILE A 351 -1.78 -2.30 12.65
N VAL A 352 -0.48 -2.62 12.67
CA VAL A 352 0.22 -3.25 11.54
C VAL A 352 -0.29 -4.67 11.25
N GLU A 353 -0.70 -5.40 12.27
CA GLU A 353 -1.25 -6.77 12.11
C GLU A 353 -2.71 -6.78 11.64
N HIS A 354 -3.41 -5.64 11.64
CA HIS A 354 -4.84 -5.52 11.33
C HIS A 354 -5.11 -4.47 10.23
N LEU A 355 -4.20 -4.33 9.27
CA LEU A 355 -4.35 -3.39 8.14
C LEU A 355 -5.53 -3.72 7.20
N ASP A 356 -6.10 -4.94 7.29
CA ASP A 356 -7.32 -5.36 6.61
C ASP A 356 -8.60 -5.22 7.47
N ASP A 357 -8.50 -4.72 8.70
CA ASP A 357 -9.62 -4.57 9.64
C ASP A 357 -9.66 -3.16 10.26
N ARG A 358 -10.02 -2.15 9.45
CA ARG A 358 -10.17 -0.77 9.96
C ARG A 358 -11.12 -0.71 11.16
N PRO A 359 -12.34 -1.27 11.14
CA PRO A 359 -13.25 -1.18 12.28
C PRO A 359 -12.66 -1.76 13.56
N GLY A 360 -12.00 -2.93 13.48
CA GLY A 360 -11.31 -3.56 14.59
C GLY A 360 -10.12 -2.73 15.10
N ALA A 361 -9.25 -2.27 14.20
CA ALA A 361 -8.13 -1.40 14.52
C ALA A 361 -8.59 -0.10 15.20
N PHE A 362 -9.63 0.55 14.68
CA PHE A 362 -10.19 1.77 15.26
C PHE A 362 -10.74 1.51 16.67
N ALA A 363 -11.57 0.50 16.86
CA ALA A 363 -12.14 0.15 18.18
C ALA A 363 -11.03 -0.20 19.20
N TRP A 364 -9.99 -0.90 18.75
CA TRP A 364 -8.88 -1.28 19.59
C TRP A 364 -8.07 -0.07 20.03
N VAL A 365 -7.73 0.85 19.12
CA VAL A 365 -7.03 2.11 19.45
C VAL A 365 -7.85 2.95 20.43
N GLN A 366 -9.17 3.05 20.26
CA GLN A 366 -10.05 3.79 21.17
C GLN A 366 -10.08 3.21 22.59
N SER A 367 -9.86 1.90 22.74
CA SER A 367 -9.81 1.23 24.05
C SER A 367 -8.42 1.18 24.68
N HIS A 368 -7.37 1.56 23.93
CA HIS A 368 -5.98 1.59 24.38
C HIS A 368 -5.33 2.96 24.12
N PRO A 369 -5.84 4.05 24.73
CA PRO A 369 -5.24 5.37 24.56
C PRO A 369 -3.82 5.44 25.15
N LEU A 370 -2.93 6.17 24.46
CA LEU A 370 -1.53 6.42 24.83
C LEU A 370 -1.36 7.42 25.98
#